data_AF-A0ABD5YLF4-F1
#
_entry.id   AF-A0ABD5YLF4-F1
#
_cell.length_a   1.000
_cell.length_b   1.000
_cell.length_c   1.000
_cell.angle_alpha   90.00
_cell.angle_beta   90.00
_cell.angle_gamma   90.00
#
_symmetry.space_group_name_H-M   'P 1'
#
loop_
_entity.id
_entity.type
_entity.pdbx_description
1 polymer ?
#
loop_
_entity_poly.entity_id
_entity_poly.type
_entity_poly.pdbx_seq_one_letter_code
_entity_poly.pdbx_strand_id
1 'polypeptide(L)'
;MNDAQKRDSKHWEDGADYERDPLPYLVRGYGDRLANARAAIDLGTAELAGELDVDEADIIAIERGRATSADVGGSLITAIEERLDITLSDDS
;
A
#
# COMPACT_ATOMS: atom_id res chain seq x y z
N MET A 1 -18.80 7.03 -23.32
CA MET A 1 -19.11 7.37 -21.92
C MET A 1 -18.37 6.38 -21.06
N ASN A 2 -17.32 6.84 -20.39
CA ASN A 2 -16.73 6.27 -19.18
C ASN A 2 -15.82 7.36 -18.63
N ASP A 3 -16.41 8.15 -17.75
CA ASP A 3 -15.76 9.15 -16.93
C ASP A 3 -14.76 8.45 -16.00
N ALA A 4 -13.50 8.38 -16.40
CA ALA A 4 -12.40 8.21 -15.44
C ALA A 4 -12.19 9.59 -14.80
N GLN A 5 -13.04 9.90 -13.83
CA GLN A 5 -12.97 11.13 -13.05
C GLN A 5 -11.59 11.24 -12.41
N LYS A 6 -10.78 12.09 -13.04
CA LYS A 6 -9.77 12.96 -12.45
C LYS A 6 -10.12 13.25 -10.98
N ARG A 7 -9.50 12.50 -10.06
CA ARG A 7 -9.39 12.91 -8.67
C ARG A 7 -8.00 13.51 -8.54
N ASP A 8 -7.99 14.84 -8.42
CA ASP A 8 -6.86 15.68 -8.07
C ASP A 8 -5.88 14.93 -7.13
N SER A 9 -4.74 14.49 -7.66
CA SER A 9 -3.56 14.16 -6.85
C SER A 9 -2.98 15.46 -6.32
N LYS A 10 -3.70 16.08 -5.38
CA LYS A 10 -3.11 17.08 -4.49
C LYS A 10 -2.19 16.30 -3.56
N HIS A 11 -0.97 16.13 -4.05
CA HIS A 11 0.25 16.00 -3.27
C HIS A 11 0.16 17.01 -2.12
N TRP A 12 -0.29 16.56 -0.95
CA TRP A 12 -0.35 17.45 0.20
C TRP A 12 0.87 17.11 1.04
N GLU A 13 1.71 18.13 1.12
CA GLU A 13 2.99 18.17 1.81
C GLU A 13 2.79 18.04 3.32
N ASP A 14 2.45 16.85 3.80
CA ASP A 14 2.68 16.42 5.17
C ASP A 14 2.77 14.91 5.09
N GLY A 15 3.97 14.36 5.31
CA GLY A 15 4.15 12.92 5.27
C GLY A 15 3.16 12.28 6.23
N ALA A 16 2.35 11.36 5.73
CA ALA A 16 1.33 10.73 6.54
C ALA A 16 2.01 9.91 7.64
N ASP A 17 1.40 9.87 8.83
CA ASP A 17 2.05 9.36 10.05
C ASP A 17 2.65 7.94 9.88
N TYR A 18 2.16 7.16 8.89
CA TYR A 18 2.70 5.84 8.57
C TYR A 18 4.17 5.86 8.16
N GLU A 19 4.70 6.91 7.52
CA GLU A 19 6.11 6.98 7.07
C GLU A 19 7.10 7.02 8.26
N ARG A 20 6.62 7.45 9.44
CA ARG A 20 7.45 7.51 10.66
C ARG A 20 7.54 6.19 11.41
N ASP A 21 6.67 5.23 11.09
CA ASP A 21 6.65 3.94 11.76
C ASP A 21 7.69 2.99 11.16
N PRO A 22 8.50 2.30 11.97
CA PRO A 22 9.51 1.39 11.46
C PRO A 22 8.87 0.27 10.63
N LEU A 23 9.37 0.06 9.41
CA LEU A 23 8.95 -1.04 8.55
C LEU A 23 9.29 -2.39 9.21
N PRO A 24 8.33 -3.33 9.33
CA PRO A 24 8.61 -4.67 9.84
C PRO A 24 9.43 -5.48 8.84
N TYR A 25 9.93 -6.65 9.28
CA TYR A 25 10.44 -7.62 8.33
C TYR A 25 9.31 -8.10 7.42
N LEU A 26 9.55 -8.09 6.11
CA LEU A 26 8.55 -8.48 5.13
C LEU A 26 8.82 -9.90 4.63
N VAL A 27 7.76 -10.70 4.53
CA VAL A 27 7.85 -12.06 4.00
C VAL A 27 8.36 -12.05 2.56
N ARG A 28 9.02 -13.12 2.16
CA ARG A 28 9.46 -13.26 0.77
C ARG A 28 8.26 -13.22 -0.18
N GLY A 29 8.32 -12.35 -1.18
CA GLY A 29 7.24 -12.21 -2.17
C GLY A 29 6.03 -11.40 -1.68
N TYR A 30 6.20 -10.58 -0.64
CA TYR A 30 5.13 -9.71 -0.13
C TYR A 30 4.48 -8.84 -1.22
N GLY A 31 5.26 -8.35 -2.20
CA GLY A 31 4.74 -7.56 -3.31
C GLY A 31 3.78 -8.34 -4.21
N ASP A 32 4.16 -9.55 -4.62
CA ASP A 32 3.28 -10.45 -5.37
C ASP A 32 2.04 -10.83 -4.55
N ARG A 33 2.20 -11.02 -3.23
CA ARG A 33 1.07 -11.38 -2.35
C ARG A 33 0.03 -10.26 -2.28
N LEU A 34 0.46 -9.01 -2.12
CA LEU A 34 -0.41 -7.84 -2.16
C LEU A 34 -1.14 -7.74 -3.50
N ALA A 35 -0.40 -7.78 -4.62
CA ALA A 35 -0.97 -7.66 -5.95
C ALA A 35 -2.03 -8.73 -6.24
N ASN A 36 -1.76 -9.99 -5.86
CA ASN A 36 -2.70 -11.09 -6.03
C ASN A 36 -3.95 -10.95 -5.16
N ALA A 37 -3.79 -10.55 -3.89
CA ALA A 37 -4.92 -10.36 -2.98
C ALA A 37 -5.85 -9.24 -3.45
N ARG A 38 -5.26 -8.12 -3.88
CA ARG A 38 -5.99 -6.99 -4.47
C ARG A 38 -6.73 -7.41 -5.74
N ALA A 39 -6.05 -8.12 -6.66
CA ALA A 39 -6.66 -8.60 -7.90
C ALA A 39 -7.79 -9.63 -7.67
N ALA A 40 -7.73 -10.43 -6.61
CA ALA A 40 -8.77 -11.40 -6.27
C ALA A 40 -10.13 -10.75 -5.94
N ILE A 41 -10.12 -9.46 -5.58
CA ILE A 41 -11.32 -8.68 -5.26
C ILE A 41 -11.57 -7.53 -6.26
N ASP A 42 -10.89 -7.55 -7.42
CA ASP A 42 -10.98 -6.52 -8.48
C ASP A 42 -10.69 -5.08 -7.99
N LEU A 43 -9.91 -4.95 -6.91
CA LEU A 43 -9.59 -3.65 -6.30
C LEU A 43 -8.44 -2.99 -7.08
N GLY A 44 -8.48 -1.67 -7.33
CA GLY A 44 -7.38 -0.92 -7.98
C GLY A 44 -6.31 -0.44 -6.98
N THR A 45 -5.08 -0.14 -7.44
CA THR A 45 -4.03 0.46 -6.59
C THR A 45 -4.46 1.83 -6.04
N ALA A 46 -4.98 2.70 -6.92
CA ALA A 46 -5.55 3.99 -6.53
C ALA A 46 -6.78 3.86 -5.60
N GLU A 47 -7.56 2.80 -5.75
CA GLU A 47 -8.73 2.57 -4.90
C GLU A 47 -8.31 2.14 -3.49
N LEU A 48 -7.37 1.19 -3.38
CA LEU A 48 -6.78 0.81 -2.10
C LEU A 48 -6.08 2.00 -1.42
N ALA A 49 -5.31 2.78 -2.17
CA ALA A 49 -4.65 3.98 -1.66
C ALA A 49 -5.67 4.98 -1.11
N GLY A 50 -6.77 5.21 -1.83
CA GLY A 50 -7.85 6.09 -1.40
C GLY A 50 -8.63 5.57 -0.18
N GLU A 51 -8.78 4.26 -0.03
CA GLU A 51 -9.40 3.66 1.16
C GLU A 51 -8.51 3.76 2.40
N LEU A 52 -7.19 3.72 2.23
CA LEU A 52 -6.21 3.79 3.31
C LEU A 52 -5.69 5.22 3.58
N ASP A 53 -6.15 6.20 2.81
CA ASP A 53 -5.70 7.61 2.87
C ASP A 53 -4.16 7.75 2.73
N VAL A 54 -3.59 7.02 1.75
CA VAL A 54 -2.15 7.02 1.45
C VAL A 54 -1.88 7.32 -0.02
N ASP A 55 -0.61 7.54 -0.36
CA ASP A 55 -0.18 7.73 -1.74
C ASP A 55 -0.24 6.42 -2.53
N GLU A 56 -0.80 6.48 -3.74
CA GLU A 56 -0.80 5.34 -4.66
C GLU A 56 0.63 4.85 -4.96
N ALA A 57 1.60 5.78 -4.96
CA ALA A 57 3.00 5.47 -5.19
C ALA A 57 3.56 4.45 -4.18
N ASP A 58 3.08 4.48 -2.94
CA ASP A 58 3.53 3.58 -1.88
C ASP A 58 2.94 2.19 -2.03
N ILE A 59 1.65 2.10 -2.38
CA ILE A 59 1.04 0.82 -2.76
C ILE A 59 1.83 0.18 -3.92
N ILE A 60 2.15 0.96 -4.95
CA ILE A 60 2.95 0.49 -6.09
C ILE A 60 4.38 0.11 -5.66
N ALA A 61 4.99 0.84 -4.73
CA ALA A 61 6.31 0.52 -4.21
C ALA A 61 6.32 -0.81 -3.46
N ILE A 62 5.28 -1.08 -2.65
CA ILE A 62 5.12 -2.35 -1.93
C ILE A 62 4.93 -3.50 -2.91
N GLU A 63 4.02 -3.38 -3.88
CA GLU A 63 3.81 -4.40 -4.92
C GLU A 63 5.11 -4.72 -5.70
N ARG A 64 5.99 -3.73 -5.86
CA ARG A 64 7.29 -3.87 -6.57
C ARG A 64 8.44 -4.34 -5.69
N GLY A 65 8.20 -4.67 -4.42
CA GLY A 65 9.27 -5.10 -3.52
C GLY A 65 10.21 -3.96 -3.09
N ARG A 66 9.73 -2.71 -3.10
CA ARG A 66 10.52 -1.49 -2.84
C ARG A 66 10.04 -0.70 -1.63
N ALA A 67 9.25 -1.31 -0.74
CA ALA A 67 8.73 -0.68 0.49
C ALA A 67 9.83 0.06 1.28
N THR A 68 10.97 -0.60 1.54
CA THR A 68 12.10 0.00 2.27
C THR A 68 12.71 1.21 1.55
N SER A 69 12.81 1.18 0.22
CA SER A 69 13.40 2.29 -0.55
C SER A 69 12.43 3.44 -0.82
N ALA A 70 11.14 3.22 -0.57
CA ALA A 70 10.08 4.21 -0.69
C ALA A 70 9.71 4.82 0.67
N ASP A 71 10.45 4.52 1.74
CA ASP A 71 10.17 5.01 3.09
C ASP A 71 8.77 4.61 3.61
N VAL A 72 8.23 3.50 3.11
CA VAL A 72 6.97 2.93 3.61
C VAL A 72 7.17 2.48 5.04
N GLY A 73 6.34 2.96 5.95
CA GLY A 73 6.40 2.51 7.33
C GLY A 73 5.41 1.42 7.70
N GLY A 74 5.61 0.87 8.89
CA GLY A 74 4.95 -0.37 9.34
C GLY A 74 3.43 -0.27 9.45
N SER A 75 2.90 0.89 9.80
CA SER A 75 1.44 1.10 9.93
C SER A 75 0.70 0.91 8.61
N LEU A 76 1.31 1.27 7.47
CA LEU A 76 0.72 1.01 6.15
C LEU A 76 0.70 -0.51 5.85
N ILE A 77 1.75 -1.24 6.23
CA ILE A 77 1.78 -2.70 6.06
C ILE A 77 0.63 -3.35 6.85
N THR A 78 0.47 -2.98 8.12
CA THR A 78 -0.62 -3.46 8.97
C THR A 78 -2.00 -3.14 8.37
N ALA A 79 -2.20 -1.91 7.91
CA ALA A 79 -3.48 -1.49 7.34
C ALA A 79 -3.83 -2.29 6.07
N ILE A 80 -2.84 -2.62 5.23
CA ILE A 80 -3.02 -3.48 4.05
C ILE A 80 -3.35 -4.92 4.48
N GLU A 81 -2.65 -5.46 5.47
CA GLU A 81 -2.90 -6.80 6.01
C GLU A 81 -4.33 -6.94 6.52
N GLU A 82 -4.80 -5.97 7.32
CA GLU A 82 -6.17 -5.94 7.85
C GLU A 82 -7.21 -5.75 6.73
N ARG A 83 -6.94 -4.88 5.76
CA ARG A 83 -7.89 -4.57 4.68
C ARG A 83 -8.08 -5.73 3.70
N LEU A 84 -7.03 -6.50 3.43
CA LEU A 84 -7.04 -7.59 2.46
C LEU A 84 -7.07 -8.98 3.09
N ASP A 85 -7.06 -9.07 4.42
CA ASP A 85 -6.97 -10.32 5.19
C ASP A 85 -5.76 -11.19 4.75
N ILE A 86 -4.59 -10.55 4.66
CA ILE A 86 -3.32 -11.18 4.26
C ILE A 86 -2.21 -10.94 5.28
N THR A 87 -1.12 -11.70 5.14
CA THR A 87 0.10 -11.52 5.93
C THR A 87 1.26 -11.16 5.02
N LEU A 88 1.78 -9.95 5.17
CA LEU A 88 2.95 -9.38 4.51
C LEU A 88 4.15 -9.26 5.45
N SER A 89 3.92 -9.10 6.76
CA SER A 89 4.96 -8.98 7.78
C SER A 89 5.35 -10.36 8.36
N ASP A 90 6.58 -10.46 8.85
CA ASP A 90 7.12 -11.63 9.56
C ASP A 90 7.41 -11.26 11.02
N ASP A 91 6.83 -12.01 11.96
CA ASP A 91 6.88 -11.75 13.42
C ASP A 91 8.09 -12.43 14.11
N SER A 92 9.19 -12.72 13.37
CA SER A 92 10.38 -13.42 13.92
C SER A 92 11.15 -12.65 14.99
#